data_AF-A0A6G7PGH1-F1
#
_entry.id   AF-A0A6G7PGH1-F1
#
_cell.length_a   1.000
_cell.length_b   1.000
_cell.length_c   1.000
_cell.angle_alpha   90.00
_cell.angle_beta   90.00
_cell.angle_gamma   90.00
#
_symmetry.space_group_name_H-M   'P 1'
#
loop_
_entity.id
_entity.type
_entity.pdbx_description
1 polymer ?
#
loop_
_entity_poly.entity_id
_entity_poly.type
_entity_poly.pdbx_seq_one_letter_code
_entity_poly.pdbx_strand_id
1 'polypeptide(L)'
;MDETTLAIRLPRTGPDEKAVSELAAELADRIGPAVHPYEVAALLEAEGLSASVIKERYGHPNLFSLASALYARVPRTFPEPPAAPDPWRPDTVRCLLRGVLFALPALAYLLTAPLWRVDRHAPVLIVAGVVSWAWGQALGHRAHLRLVAGRREACGTLLTGSLTGAAVATGLAVLPAGGDPGTVAAGAAVAAVQSLYLAAAGVLLVLARERLLLAALSPLIAGAAMLPWWEPGPVLRAGLPLLALLATLAVTARVLWAGLAVPAAADGSVPPLRASLPYGLFGLAAAVLVLLEGRRHPYAVIALTLSMGPAEWLLYRYRGWSVAALRASATPGGFLLRSAGVLGLCLSAYLLLVAPAGLLTGAGPVTLPLLAAALWTALLLQAFGVAWPPAALCLAAAATAGAVAWLDLPPGPAVLPLACGPVALGLAACAIRLLGRPSPHA
;
A
#
# COMPACT_ATOMS: atom_id res chain seq x y z
N MET A 1 74.30 -56.76 -6.90
CA MET A 1 74.92 -55.43 -7.02
C MET A 1 73.89 -54.51 -7.64
N ASP A 2 73.87 -53.31 -7.09
CA ASP A 2 73.35 -52.06 -7.66
C ASP A 2 71.93 -51.59 -7.33
N GLU A 3 71.91 -50.85 -6.21
CA GLU A 3 71.53 -49.44 -6.15
C GLU A 3 70.05 -49.11 -6.36
N THR A 4 69.28 -49.44 -5.32
CA THR A 4 68.21 -48.58 -4.81
C THR A 4 68.76 -47.17 -4.55
N THR A 5 68.70 -46.31 -5.57
CA THR A 5 68.95 -44.88 -5.40
C THR A 5 67.80 -44.29 -4.58
N LEU A 6 68.00 -44.31 -3.26
CA LEU A 6 67.21 -43.59 -2.27
C LEU A 6 67.51 -42.11 -2.51
N ALA A 7 66.75 -41.48 -3.41
CA ALA A 7 66.83 -40.06 -3.65
C ALA A 7 66.36 -39.34 -2.37
N ILE A 8 67.31 -39.00 -1.51
CA ILE A 8 67.12 -38.12 -0.36
C ILE A 8 66.64 -36.79 -0.94
N ARG A 9 65.33 -36.56 -0.90
CA ARG A 9 64.76 -35.23 -1.14
C ARG A 9 65.32 -34.34 -0.03
N LEU A 10 66.24 -33.44 -0.39
CA LEU A 10 66.60 -32.31 0.45
C LEU A 10 65.31 -31.64 0.95
N PRO A 11 65.24 -31.23 2.23
CA PRO A 11 64.08 -30.54 2.73
C PRO A 11 63.85 -29.30 1.86
N ARG A 12 62.73 -29.26 1.13
CA ARG A 12 62.33 -28.13 0.32
C ARG A 12 62.22 -26.91 1.24
N THR A 13 63.21 -26.02 1.16
CA THR A 13 63.32 -24.81 1.97
C THR A 13 62.54 -23.64 1.34
N GLY A 14 61.35 -23.93 0.79
CA GLY A 14 60.48 -22.93 0.19
C GLY A 14 59.10 -23.48 -0.19
N PRO A 15 58.11 -22.60 -0.39
CA PRO A 15 56.77 -22.99 -0.80
C PRO A 15 56.79 -23.81 -2.10
N ASP A 16 55.96 -24.86 -2.19
CA ASP A 16 55.78 -25.61 -3.43
C ASP A 16 54.86 -24.80 -4.35
N GLU A 17 55.51 -23.93 -5.11
CA GLU A 17 54.92 -22.93 -5.99
C GLU A 17 53.91 -23.55 -6.98
N LYS A 18 54.16 -24.79 -7.44
CA LYS A 18 53.28 -25.55 -8.32
C LYS A 18 52.06 -26.09 -7.57
N ALA A 19 52.26 -26.72 -6.41
CA ALA A 19 51.16 -27.24 -5.59
C ALA A 19 50.23 -26.12 -5.09
N VAL A 20 50.78 -24.96 -4.73
CA VAL A 20 49.99 -23.78 -4.35
C VAL A 20 49.21 -23.21 -5.54
N SER A 21 49.76 -23.28 -6.76
CA SER A 21 49.05 -22.84 -7.97
C SER A 21 47.92 -23.80 -8.37
N GLU A 22 48.13 -25.10 -8.21
CA GLU A 22 47.08 -26.12 -8.40
C GLU A 22 45.94 -25.92 -7.40
N LEU A 23 46.26 -25.73 -6.12
CA LEU A 23 45.25 -25.44 -5.08
C LEU A 23 44.53 -24.11 -5.32
N ALA A 24 45.26 -23.08 -5.80
CA ALA A 24 44.67 -21.80 -6.16
C ALA A 24 43.69 -21.93 -7.34
N ALA A 25 43.99 -22.78 -8.32
CA ALA A 25 43.09 -23.06 -9.44
C ALA A 25 41.86 -23.87 -9.01
N GLU A 26 42.05 -24.89 -8.17
CA GLU A 26 40.97 -25.73 -7.65
C GLU A 26 39.97 -24.94 -6.81
N LEU A 27 40.46 -24.03 -5.96
CA LEU A 27 39.63 -23.25 -5.05
C LEU A 27 39.33 -21.83 -5.57
N ALA A 28 39.64 -21.53 -6.83
CA ALA A 28 39.55 -20.18 -7.40
C ALA A 28 38.16 -19.54 -7.19
N ASP A 29 37.09 -20.27 -7.48
CA ASP A 29 35.70 -19.78 -7.36
C ASP A 29 35.29 -19.46 -5.92
N ARG A 30 35.90 -20.13 -4.94
CA ARG A 30 35.61 -19.98 -3.50
C ARG A 30 36.51 -18.95 -2.82
N ILE A 31 37.75 -18.81 -3.31
CA ILE A 31 38.76 -17.87 -2.80
C ILE A 31 38.59 -16.49 -3.45
N GLY A 32 38.17 -16.43 -4.71
CA GLY A 32 37.98 -15.19 -5.48
C GLY A 32 37.09 -14.15 -4.78
N PRO A 33 35.96 -14.54 -4.17
CA PRO A 33 35.07 -13.65 -3.39
C PRO A 33 35.61 -13.19 -2.05
N ALA A 34 36.66 -13.82 -1.51
CA ALA A 34 37.16 -13.50 -0.18
C ALA A 34 37.69 -12.06 -0.13
N VAL A 35 37.28 -11.31 0.90
CA VAL A 35 37.69 -9.91 1.13
C VAL A 35 38.91 -9.79 2.06
N HIS A 36 39.28 -10.89 2.74
CA HIS A 36 40.45 -10.95 3.60
C HIS A 36 41.09 -12.36 3.59
N PRO A 37 42.44 -12.47 3.73
CA PRO A 37 43.13 -13.76 3.87
C PRO A 37 42.58 -14.69 4.97
N TYR A 38 41.92 -14.14 5.98
CA TYR A 38 41.32 -14.94 7.06
C TYR A 38 40.05 -15.68 6.64
N GLU A 39 39.30 -15.17 5.67
CA GLU A 39 38.18 -15.92 5.09
C GLU A 39 38.69 -17.12 4.29
N VAL A 40 39.83 -16.94 3.61
CA VAL A 40 40.54 -18.05 2.95
C VAL A 40 41.07 -19.03 3.98
N ALA A 41 41.60 -18.58 5.11
CA ALA A 41 42.02 -19.48 6.20
C ALA A 41 40.85 -20.30 6.75
N ALA A 42 39.71 -19.67 7.02
CA ALA A 42 38.50 -20.36 7.45
C ALA A 42 37.99 -21.37 6.40
N LEU A 43 38.12 -21.04 5.12
CA LEU A 43 37.81 -21.94 4.02
C LEU A 43 38.70 -23.19 4.04
N LEU A 44 40.01 -23.00 4.14
CA LEU A 44 40.99 -24.08 4.18
C LEU A 44 40.83 -24.95 5.45
N GLU A 45 40.46 -24.34 6.57
CA GLU A 45 40.12 -25.05 7.81
C GLU A 45 38.86 -25.90 7.65
N ALA A 46 37.82 -25.38 7.00
CA ALA A 46 36.61 -26.12 6.69
C ALA A 46 36.84 -27.30 5.72
N GLU A 47 37.83 -27.19 4.82
CA GLU A 47 38.32 -28.29 3.99
C GLU A 47 39.16 -29.33 4.75
N GLY A 48 39.42 -29.10 6.04
CA GLY A 48 40.15 -30.04 6.89
C GLY A 48 41.66 -30.08 6.64
N LEU A 49 42.25 -29.03 6.08
CA LEU A 49 43.70 -28.96 5.86
C LEU A 49 44.46 -28.90 7.19
N SER A 50 45.11 -30.00 7.54
CA SER A 50 45.94 -30.09 8.75
C SER A 50 47.27 -29.36 8.60
N ALA A 51 47.86 -28.94 9.72
CA ALA A 51 49.15 -28.25 9.74
C ALA A 51 50.30 -29.10 9.13
N SER A 52 50.24 -30.43 9.25
CA SER A 52 51.23 -31.33 8.63
C SER A 52 51.13 -31.31 7.11
N VAL A 53 49.91 -31.40 6.56
CA VAL A 53 49.67 -31.33 5.11
C VAL A 53 50.09 -29.96 4.54
N ILE A 54 49.79 -28.88 5.26
CA ILE A 54 50.16 -27.51 4.85
C ILE A 54 51.68 -27.37 4.72
N LYS A 55 52.43 -27.89 5.68
CA LYS A 55 53.90 -27.82 5.71
C LYS A 55 54.54 -28.76 4.70
N GLU A 56 54.06 -30.01 4.59
CA GLU A 56 54.66 -31.05 3.76
C GLU A 56 54.32 -30.91 2.28
N ARG A 57 53.07 -30.55 1.95
CA ARG A 57 52.59 -30.49 0.56
C ARG A 57 52.74 -29.11 -0.07
N TYR A 58 52.56 -28.04 0.70
CA TYR A 58 52.55 -26.67 0.18
C TYR A 58 53.75 -25.83 0.64
N GLY A 59 54.55 -26.32 1.60
CA GLY A 59 55.77 -25.64 2.07
C GLY A 59 55.51 -24.35 2.86
N HIS A 60 54.28 -24.15 3.35
CA HIS A 60 53.91 -22.99 4.17
C HIS A 60 53.99 -23.32 5.68
N PRO A 61 54.41 -22.36 6.53
CA PRO A 61 54.59 -22.59 7.96
C PRO A 61 53.29 -22.80 8.72
N ASN A 62 52.18 -22.23 8.24
CA ASN A 62 50.87 -22.33 8.86
C ASN A 62 49.74 -22.02 7.85
N LEU A 63 48.51 -22.28 8.27
CA LEU A 63 47.27 -22.03 7.53
C LEU A 63 47.17 -20.59 7.03
N PHE A 64 47.48 -19.60 7.86
CA PHE A 64 47.38 -18.18 7.52
C PHE A 64 48.40 -17.74 6.44
N SER A 65 49.59 -18.33 6.45
CA SER A 65 50.61 -18.08 5.44
C SER A 65 50.17 -18.65 4.08
N LEU A 66 49.63 -19.86 4.06
CA LEU A 66 49.06 -20.46 2.84
C LEU A 66 47.85 -19.66 2.34
N ALA A 67 46.95 -19.29 3.24
CA ALA A 67 45.77 -18.48 2.91
C ALA A 67 46.15 -17.11 2.33
N SER A 68 47.20 -16.46 2.84
CA SER A 68 47.71 -15.20 2.30
C SER A 68 48.30 -15.38 0.89
N ALA A 69 49.02 -16.47 0.65
CA ALA A 69 49.58 -16.78 -0.67
C ALA A 69 48.47 -17.06 -1.70
N LEU A 70 47.45 -17.85 -1.32
CA LEU A 70 46.29 -18.11 -2.18
C LEU A 70 45.47 -16.84 -2.44
N TYR A 71 45.29 -16.01 -1.41
CA TYR A 71 44.60 -14.72 -1.53
C TYR A 71 45.32 -13.78 -2.52
N ALA A 72 46.65 -13.74 -2.51
CA ALA A 72 47.42 -12.92 -3.44
C ALA A 72 47.40 -13.45 -4.89
N ARG A 73 47.29 -14.78 -5.08
CA ARG A 73 47.35 -15.41 -6.41
C ARG A 73 46.02 -15.49 -7.14
N VAL A 74 44.93 -15.74 -6.42
CA VAL A 74 43.60 -15.89 -7.05
C VAL A 74 43.07 -14.50 -7.42
N PRO A 75 42.68 -14.25 -8.69
CA PRO A 75 42.04 -12.99 -9.08
C PRO A 75 40.78 -12.74 -8.25
N ARG A 76 40.60 -11.50 -7.77
CA ARG A 76 39.41 -11.14 -6.98
C ARG A 76 38.19 -11.13 -7.89
N THR A 77 37.16 -11.84 -7.48
CA THR A 77 35.84 -11.86 -8.13
C THR A 77 34.84 -11.35 -7.12
N PHE A 78 34.05 -10.33 -7.46
CA PHE A 78 33.01 -9.80 -6.58
C PHE A 78 31.63 -10.24 -7.09
N PRO A 79 31.22 -11.51 -6.84
CA PRO A 79 29.92 -11.97 -7.32
C PRO A 79 28.81 -11.12 -6.69
N GLU A 80 27.84 -10.74 -7.52
CA GLU A 80 26.69 -9.98 -7.04
C GLU A 80 25.87 -10.88 -6.10
N PRO A 81 25.52 -10.41 -4.88
CA PRO A 81 24.68 -11.18 -3.97
C PRO A 81 23.36 -11.56 -4.63
N PRO A 82 22.77 -12.72 -4.30
CA PRO A 82 21.47 -13.10 -4.84
C PRO A 82 20.44 -12.03 -4.49
N ALA A 83 19.53 -11.78 -5.43
CA ALA A 83 18.50 -10.76 -5.26
C ALA A 83 17.64 -11.08 -4.02
N ALA A 84 17.75 -10.23 -2.99
CA ALA A 84 16.91 -10.37 -1.80
C ALA A 84 15.43 -10.24 -2.19
N PRO A 85 14.54 -11.05 -1.58
CA PRO A 85 13.12 -11.04 -1.90
C PRO A 85 12.54 -9.63 -1.74
N ASP A 86 11.63 -9.25 -2.64
CA ASP A 86 10.95 -7.96 -2.61
C ASP A 86 9.96 -7.92 -1.43
N PRO A 87 10.21 -7.12 -0.37
CA PRO A 87 9.31 -7.02 0.77
C PRO A 87 7.97 -6.35 0.40
N TRP A 88 7.91 -5.67 -0.74
CA TRP A 88 6.74 -4.95 -1.23
C TRP A 88 5.98 -5.70 -2.33
N ARG A 89 6.28 -7.00 -2.53
CA ARG A 89 5.59 -7.80 -3.53
C ARG A 89 4.08 -7.75 -3.30
N PRO A 90 3.27 -7.26 -4.27
CA PRO A 90 1.84 -7.11 -4.06
C PRO A 90 1.14 -8.47 -4.02
N ASP A 91 0.23 -8.63 -3.05
CA ASP A 91 -0.81 -9.64 -3.14
C ASP A 91 -1.86 -9.17 -4.14
N THR A 92 -1.76 -9.68 -5.37
CA THR A 92 -2.58 -9.24 -6.50
C THR A 92 -4.05 -9.53 -6.28
N VAL A 93 -4.38 -10.70 -5.72
CA VAL A 93 -5.77 -11.09 -5.44
C VAL A 93 -6.36 -10.16 -4.38
N ARG A 94 -5.60 -9.86 -3.33
CA ARG A 94 -6.06 -8.97 -2.27
C ARG A 94 -6.30 -7.54 -2.77
N CYS A 95 -5.39 -6.99 -3.58
CA CYS A 95 -5.55 -5.64 -4.14
C CYS A 95 -6.79 -5.56 -5.03
N LEU A 96 -6.98 -6.51 -5.94
CA LEU A 96 -8.17 -6.55 -6.81
C LEU A 96 -9.46 -6.73 -6.02
N LEU A 97 -9.45 -7.60 -5.00
CA LEU A 97 -10.60 -7.82 -4.13
C LEU A 97 -10.99 -6.54 -3.38
N ARG A 98 -10.04 -5.71 -2.95
CA ARG A 98 -10.34 -4.42 -2.31
C ARG A 98 -11.10 -3.46 -3.22
N GLY A 99 -10.70 -3.35 -4.50
CA GLY A 99 -11.45 -2.57 -5.49
C GLY A 99 -12.91 -3.01 -5.60
N VAL A 100 -13.15 -4.33 -5.67
CA VAL A 100 -14.51 -4.91 -5.68
C VAL A 100 -15.25 -4.60 -4.37
N LEU A 101 -14.62 -4.79 -3.22
CA LEU A 101 -15.22 -4.57 -1.91
C LEU A 101 -15.57 -3.10 -1.63
N PHE A 102 -14.88 -2.14 -2.25
CA PHE A 102 -15.27 -0.73 -2.17
C PHE A 102 -16.54 -0.42 -2.97
N ALA A 103 -16.75 -1.10 -4.11
CA ALA A 103 -17.92 -0.89 -4.96
C ALA A 103 -19.16 -1.71 -4.55
N LEU A 104 -18.95 -2.92 -4.01
CA LEU A 104 -20.01 -3.88 -3.66
C LEU A 104 -21.15 -3.32 -2.79
N PRO A 105 -20.90 -2.43 -1.80
CA PRO A 105 -21.95 -1.90 -0.94
C PRO A 105 -22.96 -1.06 -1.72
N ALA A 106 -22.60 -0.55 -2.89
CA ALA A 106 -23.51 0.20 -3.74
C ALA A 106 -24.70 -0.65 -4.23
N LEU A 107 -24.57 -1.98 -4.25
CA LEU A 107 -25.66 -2.91 -4.53
C LEU A 107 -26.81 -2.79 -3.52
N ALA A 108 -26.53 -2.34 -2.30
CA ALA A 108 -27.58 -2.06 -1.31
C ALA A 108 -28.51 -0.94 -1.81
N TYR A 109 -27.97 0.12 -2.45
CA TYR A 109 -28.81 1.19 -3.01
C TYR A 109 -29.65 0.69 -4.18
N LEU A 110 -29.15 -0.24 -5.00
CA LEU A 110 -29.93 -0.85 -6.07
C LEU A 110 -31.13 -1.64 -5.50
N LEU A 111 -30.91 -2.40 -4.43
CA LEU A 111 -31.95 -3.19 -3.77
C LEU A 111 -32.98 -2.33 -3.05
N THR A 112 -32.55 -1.25 -2.41
CA THR A 112 -33.42 -0.39 -1.60
C THR A 112 -34.03 0.78 -2.35
N ALA A 113 -33.58 1.09 -3.57
CA ALA A 113 -34.08 2.22 -4.37
C ALA A 113 -35.61 2.37 -4.39
N PRO A 114 -36.42 1.30 -4.54
CA PRO A 114 -37.88 1.43 -4.56
C PRO A 114 -38.53 1.68 -3.19
N LEU A 115 -37.78 1.53 -2.09
CA LEU A 115 -38.32 1.57 -0.72
C LEU A 115 -38.32 2.98 -0.10
N TRP A 116 -37.71 3.97 -0.76
CA TRP A 116 -37.51 5.30 -0.19
C TRP A 116 -37.36 6.39 -1.24
N ARG A 117 -37.60 7.63 -0.81
CA ARG A 117 -37.45 8.81 -1.66
C ARG A 117 -36.00 9.28 -1.67
N VAL A 118 -35.30 8.98 -2.76
CA VAL A 118 -33.89 9.33 -2.98
C VAL A 118 -33.63 10.82 -2.75
N ASP A 119 -34.52 11.69 -3.24
CA ASP A 119 -34.37 13.15 -3.15
C ASP A 119 -34.27 13.65 -1.70
N ARG A 120 -34.95 12.97 -0.77
CA ARG A 120 -34.99 13.34 0.65
C ARG A 120 -33.78 12.81 1.43
N HIS A 121 -33.27 11.64 1.06
CA HIS A 121 -32.23 10.96 1.82
C HIS A 121 -30.82 11.11 1.22
N ALA A 122 -30.70 11.49 -0.06
CA ALA A 122 -29.40 11.66 -0.71
C ALA A 122 -28.46 12.64 0.01
N PRO A 123 -28.89 13.85 0.44
CA PRO A 123 -28.01 14.77 1.16
C PRO A 123 -27.47 14.18 2.48
N VAL A 124 -28.32 13.45 3.21
CA VAL A 124 -27.96 12.76 4.45
C VAL A 124 -26.90 11.69 4.19
N LEU A 125 -27.10 10.83 3.19
CA LEU A 125 -26.15 9.78 2.81
C LEU A 125 -24.82 10.36 2.33
N ILE A 126 -24.87 11.46 1.56
CA ILE A 126 -23.67 12.14 1.05
C ILE A 126 -22.84 12.67 2.21
N VAL A 127 -23.44 13.41 3.15
CA VAL A 127 -22.72 13.94 4.32
C VAL A 127 -22.17 12.80 5.17
N ALA A 128 -22.96 11.78 5.46
CA ALA A 128 -22.50 10.60 6.21
C ALA A 128 -21.30 9.93 5.51
N GLY A 129 -21.34 9.79 4.18
CA GLY A 129 -20.29 9.18 3.38
C GLY A 129 -18.99 10.00 3.37
N VAL A 130 -19.10 11.31 3.13
CA VAL A 130 -17.96 12.24 3.13
C VAL A 130 -17.26 12.26 4.49
N VAL A 131 -18.03 12.39 5.58
CA VAL A 131 -17.47 12.40 6.94
C VAL A 131 -16.86 11.04 7.29
N SER A 132 -17.54 9.93 6.95
CA SER A 132 -17.01 8.58 7.20
C SER A 132 -15.71 8.32 6.43
N TRP A 133 -15.59 8.82 5.20
CA TRP A 133 -14.37 8.67 4.41
C TRP A 133 -13.22 9.49 5.02
N ALA A 134 -13.46 10.76 5.34
CA ALA A 134 -12.46 11.61 6.01
C ALA A 134 -11.98 10.98 7.33
N TRP A 135 -12.92 10.53 8.17
CA TRP A 135 -12.60 9.87 9.42
C TRP A 135 -11.84 8.56 9.21
N GLY A 136 -12.28 7.74 8.25
CA GLY A 136 -11.68 6.46 7.91
C GLY A 136 -10.23 6.58 7.47
N GLN A 137 -9.85 7.63 6.74
CA GLN A 137 -8.46 7.88 6.34
C GLN A 137 -7.57 8.21 7.55
N ALA A 138 -8.01 9.11 8.43
CA ALA A 138 -7.27 9.43 9.67
C ALA A 138 -7.15 8.21 10.59
N LEU A 139 -8.25 7.47 10.78
CA LEU A 139 -8.29 6.29 11.62
C LEU A 139 -7.43 5.15 11.05
N GLY A 140 -7.48 4.92 9.74
CA GLY A 140 -6.68 3.91 9.06
C GLY A 140 -5.19 4.15 9.23
N HIS A 141 -4.73 5.39 9.02
CA HIS A 141 -3.34 5.77 9.28
C HIS A 141 -2.94 5.49 10.74
N ARG A 142 -3.75 5.96 11.70
CA ARG A 142 -3.50 5.77 13.13
C ARG A 142 -3.46 4.29 13.52
N ALA A 143 -4.38 3.49 13.00
CA ALA A 143 -4.45 2.06 13.27
C ALA A 143 -3.23 1.32 12.72
N HIS A 144 -2.75 1.68 11.53
CA HIS A 144 -1.50 1.12 10.98
C HIS A 144 -0.27 1.46 11.82
N LEU A 145 -0.18 2.67 12.38
CA LEU A 145 0.88 2.99 13.35
C LEU A 145 0.76 2.16 14.64
N ARG A 146 -0.47 1.93 15.11
CA ARG A 146 -0.71 1.11 16.31
C ARG A 146 -0.47 -0.38 16.07
N LEU A 147 -0.60 -0.88 14.83
CA LEU A 147 -0.23 -2.26 14.48
C LEU A 147 1.26 -2.55 14.70
N VAL A 148 2.12 -1.53 14.59
CA VAL A 148 3.56 -1.66 14.90
C VAL A 148 3.78 -1.90 16.40
N ALA A 149 2.98 -1.23 17.25
CA ALA A 149 3.03 -1.42 18.70
C ALA A 149 2.45 -2.78 19.11
N GLY A 150 1.34 -3.20 18.50
CA GLY A 150 0.73 -4.50 18.76
C GLY A 150 -0.71 -4.61 18.29
N ARG A 151 -1.21 -5.84 18.27
CA ARG A 151 -2.54 -6.14 17.75
C ARG A 151 -3.67 -5.65 18.66
N ARG A 152 -3.47 -5.73 19.97
CA ARG A 152 -4.45 -5.25 20.97
C ARG A 152 -4.64 -3.74 20.85
N GLU A 153 -3.53 -3.03 20.71
CA GLU A 153 -3.41 -1.57 20.59
C GLU A 153 -4.13 -1.06 19.34
N ALA A 154 -3.92 -1.75 18.21
CA ALA A 154 -4.62 -1.45 16.96
C ALA A 154 -6.12 -1.72 17.10
N CYS A 155 -6.53 -2.87 17.65
CA CYS A 155 -7.95 -3.18 17.82
C CYS A 155 -8.67 -2.22 18.78
N GLY A 156 -8.03 -1.78 19.87
CA GLY A 156 -8.61 -0.79 20.78
C GLY A 156 -8.76 0.59 20.13
N THR A 157 -7.79 0.98 19.31
CA THR A 157 -7.85 2.21 18.51
C THR A 157 -8.96 2.13 17.46
N LEU A 158 -9.07 0.99 16.78
CA LEU A 158 -10.08 0.74 15.77
C LEU A 158 -11.49 0.74 16.37
N LEU A 159 -11.72 0.06 17.50
CA LEU A 159 -13.03 0.02 18.17
C LEU A 159 -13.50 1.42 18.59
N THR A 160 -12.66 2.15 19.33
CA THR A 160 -13.02 3.49 19.83
C THR A 160 -13.15 4.48 18.67
N GLY A 161 -12.22 4.45 17.73
CA GLY A 161 -12.22 5.27 16.53
C GLY A 161 -13.40 4.99 15.60
N SER A 162 -13.78 3.73 15.41
CA SER A 162 -14.90 3.37 14.52
C SER A 162 -16.23 3.83 15.08
N LEU A 163 -16.45 3.67 16.40
CA LEU A 163 -17.69 4.08 17.05
C LEU A 163 -17.83 5.61 17.10
N THR A 164 -16.75 6.31 17.46
CA THR A 164 -16.73 7.78 17.47
C THR A 164 -16.92 8.35 16.06
N GLY A 165 -16.24 7.79 15.06
CA GLY A 165 -16.41 8.19 13.66
C GLY A 165 -17.83 7.98 13.16
N ALA A 166 -18.44 6.83 13.46
CA ALA A 166 -19.82 6.55 13.08
C ALA A 166 -20.81 7.51 13.75
N ALA A 167 -20.61 7.83 15.03
CA ALA A 167 -21.44 8.80 15.75
C ALA A 167 -21.32 10.21 15.18
N VAL A 168 -20.09 10.68 14.88
CA VAL A 168 -19.85 11.99 14.28
C VAL A 168 -20.46 12.08 12.88
N ALA A 169 -20.25 11.07 12.03
CA ALA A 169 -20.83 11.01 10.69
C ALA A 169 -22.36 11.03 10.74
N THR A 170 -22.97 10.26 11.65
CA THR A 170 -24.42 10.23 11.85
C THR A 170 -24.95 11.59 12.32
N GLY A 171 -24.30 12.21 13.30
CA GLY A 171 -24.72 13.51 13.84
C GLY A 171 -24.65 14.63 12.81
N LEU A 172 -23.57 14.70 12.04
CA LEU A 172 -23.42 15.72 10.99
C LEU A 172 -24.36 15.47 9.80
N ALA A 173 -24.69 14.21 9.50
CA ALA A 173 -25.57 13.85 8.40
C ALA A 173 -27.04 14.28 8.61
N VAL A 174 -27.43 14.67 9.82
CA VAL A 174 -28.77 15.17 10.11
C VAL A 174 -28.94 16.65 9.73
N LEU A 175 -27.85 17.41 9.62
CA LEU A 175 -27.89 18.85 9.31
C LEU A 175 -28.70 19.19 8.02
N PRO A 176 -28.60 18.40 6.92
CA PRO A 176 -29.38 18.63 5.71
C PRO A 176 -30.85 18.19 5.81
N ALA A 177 -31.26 17.44 6.83
CA ALA A 177 -32.59 16.83 6.94
C ALA A 177 -33.72 17.83 7.24
N GLY A 178 -33.39 19.11 7.48
CA GLY A 178 -34.34 20.16 7.87
C GLY A 178 -34.76 20.07 9.34
N GLY A 179 -35.65 20.95 9.77
CA GLY A 179 -36.08 21.08 11.18
C GLY A 179 -37.24 20.16 11.61
N ASP A 180 -37.82 19.38 10.69
CA ASP A 180 -38.93 18.49 11.02
C ASP A 180 -38.44 17.25 11.81
N PRO A 181 -38.94 16.99 13.03
CA PRO A 181 -38.45 15.91 13.89
C PRO A 181 -38.56 14.51 13.26
N GLY A 182 -39.62 14.25 12.49
CA GLY A 182 -39.82 12.96 11.82
C GLY A 182 -38.78 12.72 10.71
N THR A 183 -38.47 13.75 9.93
CA THR A 183 -37.43 13.72 8.91
C THR A 183 -36.04 13.51 9.51
N VAL A 184 -35.76 14.21 10.60
CA VAL A 184 -34.49 14.13 11.33
C VAL A 184 -34.25 12.72 11.87
N ALA A 185 -35.25 12.11 12.51
CA ALA A 185 -35.13 10.76 13.04
C ALA A 185 -34.88 9.71 11.94
N ALA A 186 -35.62 9.80 10.83
CA ALA A 186 -35.44 8.90 9.69
C ALA A 186 -34.07 9.09 9.02
N GLY A 187 -33.62 10.34 8.85
CA GLY A 187 -32.29 10.66 8.34
C GLY A 187 -31.17 10.12 9.23
N ALA A 188 -31.29 10.31 10.54
CA ALA A 188 -30.34 9.79 11.52
C ALA A 188 -30.24 8.27 11.46
N ALA A 189 -31.36 7.55 11.37
CA ALA A 189 -31.36 6.09 11.29
C ALA A 189 -30.62 5.57 10.04
N VAL A 190 -30.90 6.18 8.89
CA VAL A 190 -30.21 5.84 7.63
C VAL A 190 -28.72 6.16 7.71
N ALA A 191 -28.36 7.35 8.20
CA ALA A 191 -26.98 7.77 8.35
C ALA A 191 -26.22 6.85 9.31
N ALA A 192 -26.86 6.40 10.39
CA ALA A 192 -26.29 5.45 11.34
C ALA A 192 -25.99 4.11 10.67
N VAL A 193 -26.92 3.57 9.88
CA VAL A 193 -26.72 2.32 9.13
C VAL A 193 -25.52 2.42 8.20
N GLN A 194 -25.45 3.47 7.38
CA GLN A 194 -24.33 3.66 6.45
C GLN A 194 -23.00 3.86 7.19
N SER A 195 -23.00 4.70 8.23
CA SER A 195 -21.77 5.03 8.96
C SER A 195 -21.24 3.83 9.74
N LEU A 196 -22.12 3.03 10.36
CA LEU A 196 -21.74 1.78 11.03
C LEU A 196 -21.17 0.77 10.04
N TYR A 197 -21.79 0.63 8.86
CA TYR A 197 -21.26 -0.22 7.80
C TYR A 197 -19.85 0.22 7.37
N LEU A 198 -19.67 1.49 7.03
CA LEU A 198 -18.37 2.03 6.57
C LEU A 198 -17.30 1.88 7.65
N ALA A 199 -17.66 2.13 8.91
CA ALA A 199 -16.76 1.95 10.04
C ALA A 199 -16.34 0.48 10.20
N ALA A 200 -17.29 -0.46 10.15
CA ALA A 200 -17.02 -1.89 10.27
C ALA A 200 -16.20 -2.45 9.09
N ALA A 201 -16.55 -2.09 7.86
CA ALA A 201 -15.79 -2.43 6.67
C ALA A 201 -14.36 -1.88 6.75
N GLY A 202 -14.19 -0.62 7.19
CA GLY A 202 -12.87 -0.01 7.41
C GLY A 202 -12.00 -0.81 8.39
N VAL A 203 -12.57 -1.26 9.52
CA VAL A 203 -11.87 -2.12 10.49
C VAL A 203 -11.41 -3.43 9.84
N LEU A 204 -12.28 -4.12 9.10
CA LEU A 204 -11.94 -5.39 8.45
C LEU A 204 -10.86 -5.21 7.38
N LEU A 205 -10.91 -4.12 6.62
CA LEU A 205 -9.90 -3.81 5.61
C LEU A 205 -8.54 -3.49 6.23
N VAL A 206 -8.48 -2.66 7.28
CA VAL A 206 -7.23 -2.37 8.01
C VAL A 206 -6.60 -3.65 8.57
N LEU A 207 -7.42 -4.57 9.09
CA LEU A 207 -6.97 -5.84 9.67
C LEU A 207 -6.78 -6.98 8.65
N ALA A 208 -6.79 -6.69 7.34
CA ALA A 208 -6.58 -7.68 6.29
C ALA A 208 -7.59 -8.84 6.34
N ARG A 209 -8.88 -8.51 6.42
CA ARG A 209 -10.02 -9.45 6.48
C ARG A 209 -10.97 -9.31 5.30
N GLU A 210 -10.41 -9.09 4.11
CA GLU A 210 -11.14 -8.89 2.85
C GLU A 210 -12.08 -10.06 2.54
N ARG A 211 -11.63 -11.31 2.73
CA ARG A 211 -12.45 -12.51 2.48
C ARG A 211 -13.67 -12.59 3.40
N LEU A 212 -13.52 -12.17 4.66
CA LEU A 212 -14.64 -12.18 5.61
C LEU A 212 -15.65 -11.08 5.26
N LEU A 213 -15.18 -9.90 4.82
CA LEU A 213 -16.05 -8.84 4.33
C LEU A 213 -16.81 -9.30 3.07
N LEU A 214 -16.14 -9.96 2.12
CA LEU A 214 -16.80 -10.53 0.94
C LEU A 214 -17.90 -11.51 1.33
N ALA A 215 -17.62 -12.42 2.27
CA ALA A 215 -18.60 -13.38 2.76
C ALA A 215 -19.80 -12.68 3.42
N ALA A 216 -19.55 -11.65 4.24
CA ALA A 216 -20.60 -10.87 4.88
C ALA A 216 -21.47 -10.10 3.87
N LEU A 217 -20.90 -9.69 2.73
CA LEU A 217 -21.62 -8.98 1.66
C LEU A 217 -22.29 -9.90 0.64
N SER A 218 -22.10 -11.22 0.73
CA SER A 218 -22.72 -12.19 -0.17
C SER A 218 -24.26 -12.08 -0.32
N PRO A 219 -25.05 -11.69 0.71
CA PRO A 219 -26.49 -11.48 0.53
C PRO A 219 -26.81 -10.35 -0.46
N LEU A 220 -25.99 -9.29 -0.52
CA LEU A 220 -26.16 -8.22 -1.50
C LEU A 220 -25.87 -8.70 -2.91
N ILE A 221 -24.82 -9.51 -3.07
CA ILE A 221 -24.46 -10.10 -4.37
C ILE A 221 -25.60 -10.97 -4.88
N ALA A 222 -26.09 -11.88 -4.04
CA ALA A 222 -27.18 -12.77 -4.40
C ALA A 222 -28.46 -12.00 -4.74
N GLY A 223 -28.83 -11.01 -3.92
CA GLY A 223 -30.00 -10.17 -4.16
C GLY A 223 -29.91 -9.39 -5.46
N ALA A 224 -28.80 -8.67 -5.67
CA ALA A 224 -28.61 -7.86 -6.86
C ALA A 224 -28.50 -8.70 -8.13
N ALA A 225 -27.86 -9.87 -8.06
CA ALA A 225 -27.78 -10.79 -9.17
C ALA A 225 -29.16 -11.31 -9.59
N MET A 226 -30.11 -11.49 -8.67
CA MET A 226 -31.45 -12.01 -9.02
C MET A 226 -32.40 -10.97 -9.63
N LEU A 227 -32.13 -9.68 -9.47
CA LEU A 227 -33.00 -8.59 -9.93
C LEU A 227 -33.41 -8.66 -11.42
N PRO A 228 -32.55 -9.07 -12.39
CA PRO A 228 -32.95 -9.16 -13.79
C PRO A 228 -33.99 -10.24 -14.08
N TRP A 229 -34.10 -11.26 -13.21
CA TRP A 229 -34.94 -12.44 -13.41
C TRP A 229 -36.14 -12.50 -12.47
N TRP A 230 -36.06 -11.80 -11.34
CA TRP A 230 -37.08 -11.84 -10.31
C TRP A 230 -37.14 -10.54 -9.52
N GLU A 231 -38.36 -10.06 -9.29
CA GLU A 231 -38.63 -8.84 -8.53
C GLU A 231 -38.87 -9.20 -7.05
N PRO A 232 -37.89 -9.03 -6.15
CA PRO A 232 -38.06 -9.36 -4.74
C PRO A 232 -39.05 -8.40 -4.07
N GLY A 233 -39.93 -8.95 -3.23
CA GLY A 233 -40.85 -8.15 -2.41
C GLY A 233 -40.11 -7.21 -1.43
N PRO A 234 -40.82 -6.23 -0.83
CA PRO A 234 -40.20 -5.19 0.01
C PRO A 234 -39.43 -5.76 1.21
N VAL A 235 -39.90 -6.87 1.77
CA VAL A 235 -39.24 -7.57 2.89
C VAL A 235 -37.83 -8.04 2.51
N LEU A 236 -37.66 -8.63 1.32
CA LEU A 236 -36.35 -9.12 0.87
C LEU A 236 -35.43 -7.97 0.43
N ARG A 237 -36.00 -6.94 -0.21
CA ARG A 237 -35.25 -5.72 -0.58
C ARG A 237 -34.64 -5.01 0.62
N ALA A 238 -35.32 -4.99 1.76
CA ALA A 238 -34.79 -4.45 3.02
C ALA A 238 -33.96 -5.48 3.80
N GLY A 239 -34.39 -6.74 3.81
CA GLY A 239 -33.79 -7.81 4.58
C GLY A 239 -32.38 -8.19 4.14
N LEU A 240 -32.10 -8.19 2.83
CA LEU A 240 -30.77 -8.57 2.32
C LEU A 240 -29.67 -7.55 2.70
N PRO A 241 -29.86 -6.23 2.52
CA PRO A 241 -28.92 -5.23 3.05
C PRO A 241 -28.79 -5.26 4.56
N LEU A 242 -29.90 -5.45 5.30
CA LEU A 242 -29.85 -5.56 6.75
C LEU A 242 -29.04 -6.78 7.19
N LEU A 243 -29.23 -7.93 6.54
CA LEU A 243 -28.46 -9.15 6.82
C LEU A 243 -26.96 -8.93 6.55
N ALA A 244 -26.61 -8.27 5.44
CA ALA A 244 -25.23 -7.94 5.12
C ALA A 244 -24.59 -6.99 6.15
N LEU A 245 -25.34 -5.99 6.62
CA LEU A 245 -24.91 -5.09 7.69
C LEU A 245 -24.64 -5.87 8.98
N LEU A 246 -25.62 -6.66 9.44
CA LEU A 246 -25.52 -7.44 10.67
C LEU A 246 -24.37 -8.46 10.61
N ALA A 247 -24.20 -9.14 9.47
CA ALA A 247 -23.07 -10.04 9.24
C ALA A 247 -21.73 -9.31 9.32
N THR A 248 -21.63 -8.12 8.69
CA THR A 248 -20.42 -7.30 8.73
C THR A 248 -20.08 -6.86 10.15
N LEU A 249 -21.08 -6.40 10.92
CA LEU A 249 -20.93 -6.01 12.32
C LEU A 249 -20.51 -7.20 13.21
N ALA A 250 -21.16 -8.36 13.07
CA ALA A 250 -20.85 -9.56 13.84
C ALA A 250 -19.41 -10.05 13.59
N VAL A 251 -19.00 -10.12 12.31
CA VAL A 251 -17.63 -10.48 11.92
C VAL A 251 -16.62 -9.48 12.47
N THR A 252 -16.92 -8.18 12.38
CA THR A 252 -16.06 -7.11 12.90
C THR A 252 -15.89 -7.23 14.41
N ALA A 253 -16.98 -7.40 15.15
CA ALA A 253 -16.96 -7.60 16.60
C ALA A 253 -16.10 -8.82 16.97
N ARG A 254 -16.28 -9.94 16.27
CA ARG A 254 -15.47 -11.16 16.49
C ARG A 254 -13.97 -10.91 16.27
N VAL A 255 -13.61 -10.22 15.18
CA VAL A 255 -12.21 -9.93 14.84
C VAL A 255 -11.59 -8.95 15.85
N LEU A 256 -12.32 -7.93 16.26
CA LEU A 256 -11.88 -6.97 17.28
C LEU A 256 -11.71 -7.65 18.63
N TRP A 257 -12.68 -8.46 19.06
CA TRP A 257 -12.62 -9.18 20.32
C TRP A 257 -11.41 -10.13 20.39
N ALA A 258 -11.18 -10.89 19.32
CA ALA A 258 -10.00 -11.76 19.22
C ALA A 258 -8.67 -10.96 19.29
N GLY A 259 -8.62 -9.76 18.72
CA GLY A 259 -7.43 -8.91 18.81
C GLY A 259 -7.26 -8.24 20.17
N LEU A 260 -8.35 -7.90 20.85
CA LEU A 260 -8.35 -7.33 22.20
C LEU A 260 -8.00 -8.37 23.27
N ALA A 261 -8.24 -9.65 23.01
CA ALA A 261 -7.86 -10.76 23.89
C ALA A 261 -6.34 -11.01 23.93
N VAL A 262 -5.58 -10.52 22.95
CA VAL A 262 -4.12 -10.61 22.93
C VAL A 262 -3.52 -9.76 24.07
N PRO A 263 -2.42 -10.18 24.72
CA PRO A 263 -1.72 -9.35 25.71
C PRO A 263 -1.32 -7.98 25.15
N ALA A 264 -1.34 -6.97 26.01
CA ALA A 264 -0.90 -5.62 25.65
C ALA A 264 0.63 -5.59 25.51
N ALA A 265 1.12 -4.77 24.59
CA ALA A 265 2.54 -4.47 24.48
C ALA A 265 2.99 -3.61 25.67
N ALA A 266 4.15 -3.93 26.24
CA ALA A 266 4.69 -3.23 27.41
C ALA A 266 4.98 -1.74 27.13
N ASP A 267 5.50 -1.41 25.94
CA ASP A 267 6.00 -0.06 25.59
C ASP A 267 5.36 0.53 24.33
N GLY A 268 4.05 0.31 24.15
CA GLY A 268 3.34 0.74 22.95
C GLY A 268 3.09 2.26 22.87
N SER A 269 4.00 3.02 22.25
CA SER A 269 3.83 4.47 22.05
C SER A 269 2.51 4.82 21.35
N VAL A 270 1.83 5.86 21.84
CA VAL A 270 0.59 6.35 21.26
C VAL A 270 0.95 7.46 20.27
N PRO A 271 0.64 7.32 18.97
CA PRO A 271 0.93 8.37 18.01
C PRO A 271 0.09 9.60 18.35
N PRO A 272 0.62 10.83 18.17
CA PRO A 272 -0.13 12.04 18.44
C PRO A 272 -1.26 12.21 17.43
N LEU A 273 -2.43 12.69 17.86
CA LEU A 273 -3.62 12.83 16.99
C LEU A 273 -3.34 13.73 15.77
N ARG A 274 -2.53 14.79 15.96
CA ARG A 274 -2.11 15.71 14.89
C ARG A 274 -1.38 15.03 13.71
N ALA A 275 -0.76 13.86 13.93
CA ALA A 275 -0.10 13.13 12.85
C ALA A 275 -1.12 12.55 11.85
N SER A 276 -2.34 12.23 12.31
CA SER A 276 -3.41 11.65 11.49
C SER A 276 -4.29 12.70 10.81
N LEU A 277 -4.25 13.95 11.27
CA LEU A 277 -5.03 15.07 10.73
C LEU A 277 -4.88 15.25 9.21
N PRO A 278 -3.67 15.33 8.61
CA PRO A 278 -3.54 15.53 7.17
C PRO A 278 -4.16 14.39 6.33
N TYR A 279 -4.18 13.15 6.86
CA TYR A 279 -4.82 12.02 6.17
C TYR A 279 -6.34 12.17 6.16
N GLY A 280 -6.94 12.63 7.26
CA GLY A 280 -8.37 12.92 7.30
C GLY A 280 -8.78 14.10 6.42
N LEU A 281 -7.97 15.16 6.41
CA LEU A 281 -8.16 16.32 5.53
C LEU A 281 -8.06 15.94 4.05
N PHE A 282 -7.10 15.09 3.69
CA PHE A 282 -7.03 14.53 2.34
C PHE A 282 -8.24 13.65 2.02
N GLY A 283 -8.68 12.79 2.96
CA GLY A 283 -9.88 11.98 2.78
C GLY A 283 -11.13 12.81 2.52
N LEU A 284 -11.28 13.93 3.24
CA LEU A 284 -12.33 14.91 3.02
C LEU A 284 -12.24 15.51 1.61
N ALA A 285 -11.06 15.99 1.22
CA ALA A 285 -10.83 16.56 -0.11
C ALA A 285 -11.13 15.57 -1.24
N ALA A 286 -10.64 14.34 -1.11
CA ALA A 286 -10.89 13.26 -2.07
C ALA A 286 -12.39 12.96 -2.19
N ALA A 287 -13.08 12.84 -1.06
CA ALA A 287 -14.52 12.61 -1.04
C ALA A 287 -15.31 13.72 -1.74
N VAL A 288 -14.96 14.99 -1.50
CA VAL A 288 -15.59 16.14 -2.16
C VAL A 288 -15.32 16.14 -3.66
N LEU A 289 -14.07 15.93 -4.10
CA LEU A 289 -13.73 15.90 -5.52
C LEU A 289 -14.44 14.77 -6.27
N VAL A 290 -14.50 13.58 -5.68
CA VAL A 290 -15.22 12.43 -6.25
C VAL A 290 -16.73 12.66 -6.25
N LEU A 291 -17.28 13.31 -5.22
CA LEU A 291 -18.68 13.71 -5.18
C LEU A 291 -19.02 14.70 -6.31
N LEU A 292 -18.19 15.72 -6.52
CA LEU A 292 -18.40 16.71 -7.58
C LEU A 292 -18.39 16.07 -8.97
N GLU A 293 -17.50 15.10 -9.20
CA GLU A 293 -17.51 14.30 -10.43
C GLU A 293 -18.77 13.44 -10.53
N GLY A 294 -19.12 12.71 -9.46
CA GLY A 294 -20.28 11.83 -9.41
C GLY A 294 -21.63 12.52 -9.59
N ARG A 295 -21.73 13.80 -9.20
CA ARG A 295 -22.92 14.63 -9.47
C ARG A 295 -23.19 14.80 -10.97
N ARG A 296 -22.15 14.76 -11.81
CA ARG A 296 -22.27 14.88 -13.27
C ARG A 296 -22.24 13.52 -13.96
N HIS A 297 -21.33 12.65 -13.52
CA HIS A 297 -21.05 11.36 -14.12
C HIS A 297 -21.04 10.26 -13.05
N PRO A 298 -22.22 9.79 -12.59
CA PRO A 298 -22.30 8.82 -11.48
C PRO A 298 -21.57 7.50 -11.78
N TYR A 299 -21.59 7.05 -13.04
CA TYR A 299 -20.88 5.84 -13.45
C TYR A 299 -19.35 6.00 -13.39
N ALA A 300 -18.82 7.22 -13.51
CA ALA A 300 -17.39 7.48 -13.39
C ALA A 300 -16.89 7.21 -11.97
N VAL A 301 -17.71 7.45 -10.95
CA VAL A 301 -17.40 7.13 -9.55
C VAL A 301 -17.31 5.62 -9.36
N ILE A 302 -18.16 4.83 -10.01
CA ILE A 302 -18.09 3.37 -9.95
C ILE A 302 -16.76 2.89 -10.55
N ALA A 303 -16.40 3.41 -11.72
CA ALA A 303 -15.14 3.08 -12.37
C ALA A 303 -13.93 3.47 -11.52
N LEU A 304 -13.92 4.67 -10.94
CA LEU A 304 -12.87 5.14 -10.04
C LEU A 304 -12.79 4.29 -8.75
N THR A 305 -13.93 3.86 -8.24
CA THR A 305 -14.00 2.98 -7.05
C THR A 305 -13.38 1.62 -7.34
N LEU A 306 -13.72 1.02 -8.48
CA LEU A 306 -13.14 -0.26 -8.93
C LEU A 306 -11.64 -0.13 -9.22
N SER A 307 -11.20 1.01 -9.77
CA SER A 307 -9.78 1.25 -10.06
C SER A 307 -8.91 1.39 -8.81
N MET A 308 -9.49 1.54 -7.61
CA MET A 308 -8.75 1.57 -6.35
C MET A 308 -7.93 0.30 -6.09
N GLY A 309 -8.38 -0.86 -6.57
CA GLY A 309 -7.63 -2.11 -6.44
C GLY A 309 -6.32 -2.10 -7.24
N PRO A 310 -6.39 -1.86 -8.56
CA PRO A 310 -5.21 -1.62 -9.39
C PRO A 310 -4.34 -0.45 -8.91
N ALA A 311 -4.95 0.63 -8.40
CA ALA A 311 -4.23 1.75 -7.81
C ALA A 311 -3.34 1.30 -6.63
N GLU A 312 -3.90 0.53 -5.70
CA GLU A 312 -3.16 -0.05 -4.57
C GLU A 312 -2.05 -0.99 -5.03
N TRP A 313 -2.33 -1.83 -6.03
CA TRP A 313 -1.33 -2.72 -6.62
C TRP A 313 -0.13 -1.93 -7.18
N LEU A 314 -0.39 -0.82 -7.89
CA LEU A 314 0.66 0.06 -8.42
C LEU A 314 1.44 0.78 -7.32
N LEU A 315 0.83 1.10 -6.18
CA LEU A 315 1.54 1.66 -5.02
C LEU A 315 2.57 0.67 -4.47
N TYR A 316 2.20 -0.61 -4.31
CA TYR A 316 3.11 -1.66 -3.89
C TYR A 316 4.24 -1.88 -4.91
N ARG A 317 3.90 -1.92 -6.20
CA ARG A 317 4.91 -2.04 -7.27
C ARG A 317 5.88 -0.87 -7.30
N TYR A 318 5.39 0.36 -7.14
CA TYR A 318 6.26 1.52 -7.02
C TYR A 318 7.25 1.36 -5.86
N ARG A 319 6.79 0.92 -4.67
CA ARG A 319 7.70 0.69 -3.53
C ARG A 319 8.76 -0.36 -3.83
N GLY A 320 8.37 -1.51 -4.36
CA GLY A 320 9.31 -2.58 -4.71
C GLY A 320 10.32 -2.17 -5.79
N TRP A 321 9.84 -1.54 -6.85
CA TRP A 321 10.69 -1.06 -7.95
C TRP A 321 11.59 0.11 -7.55
N SER A 322 11.15 1.00 -6.66
CA SER A 322 12.01 2.07 -6.14
C SER A 322 13.12 1.51 -5.23
N VAL A 323 12.86 0.44 -4.47
CA VAL A 323 13.93 -0.27 -3.72
C VAL A 323 14.92 -0.93 -4.68
N ALA A 324 14.43 -1.57 -5.76
CA ALA A 324 15.31 -2.14 -6.79
C ALA A 324 16.12 -1.05 -7.51
N ALA A 325 15.50 0.09 -7.83
CA ALA A 325 16.16 1.24 -8.42
C ALA A 325 17.24 1.80 -7.49
N LEU A 326 16.99 1.87 -6.18
CA LEU A 326 17.97 2.29 -5.18
C LEU A 326 19.18 1.34 -5.17
N ARG A 327 18.97 0.03 -5.14
CA ARG A 327 20.04 -0.98 -5.16
C ARG A 327 20.89 -0.92 -6.43
N ALA A 328 20.26 -0.62 -7.56
CA ALA A 328 20.92 -0.62 -8.87
C ALA A 328 21.49 0.76 -9.28
N SER A 329 21.44 1.76 -8.40
CA SER A 329 21.93 3.12 -8.68
C SER A 329 23.23 3.41 -7.94
N ALA A 330 24.27 3.82 -8.67
CA ALA A 330 25.55 4.22 -8.09
C ALA A 330 25.64 5.72 -7.73
N THR A 331 24.70 6.55 -8.22
CA THR A 331 24.70 8.00 -7.99
C THR A 331 23.30 8.50 -7.60
N PRO A 332 23.21 9.60 -6.83
CA PRO A 332 21.92 10.22 -6.48
C PRO A 332 21.11 10.65 -7.72
N GLY A 333 21.78 11.19 -8.75
CA GLY A 333 21.15 11.55 -10.01
C GLY A 333 20.61 10.35 -10.77
N GLY A 334 21.36 9.24 -10.80
CA GLY A 334 20.90 7.98 -11.39
C GLY A 334 19.66 7.41 -10.68
N PHE A 335 19.65 7.49 -9.35
CA PHE A 335 18.48 7.09 -8.56
C PHE A 335 17.26 7.97 -8.85
N LEU A 336 17.43 9.30 -8.90
CA LEU A 336 16.35 10.23 -9.22
C LEU A 336 15.73 9.93 -10.59
N LEU A 337 16.54 9.71 -11.63
CA LEU A 337 16.04 9.39 -12.97
C LEU A 337 15.28 8.06 -12.99
N ARG A 338 15.80 7.02 -12.31
CA ARG A 338 15.12 5.72 -12.25
C ARG A 338 13.83 5.78 -11.44
N SER A 339 13.84 6.46 -10.30
CA SER A 339 12.65 6.68 -9.45
C SER A 339 11.58 7.47 -10.21
N ALA A 340 11.96 8.52 -10.93
CA ALA A 340 11.06 9.28 -11.81
C ALA A 340 10.51 8.42 -12.97
N GLY A 341 11.34 7.55 -13.56
CA GLY A 341 10.91 6.60 -14.58
C GLY A 341 9.89 5.58 -14.05
N VAL A 342 10.11 5.05 -12.85
CA VAL A 342 9.17 4.14 -12.16
C VAL A 342 7.86 4.87 -11.82
N LEU A 343 7.93 6.12 -11.34
CA LEU A 343 6.76 6.96 -11.10
C LEU A 343 5.95 7.16 -12.39
N GLY A 344 6.63 7.57 -13.46
CA GLY A 344 6.02 7.80 -14.77
C GLY A 344 5.38 6.54 -15.34
N LEU A 345 6.02 5.38 -15.20
CA LEU A 345 5.48 4.08 -15.60
C LEU A 345 4.21 3.73 -14.83
N CYS A 346 4.25 3.78 -13.49
CA CYS A 346 3.09 3.46 -12.65
C CYS A 346 1.93 4.43 -12.90
N LEU A 347 2.21 5.73 -13.00
CA LEU A 347 1.19 6.73 -13.27
C LEU A 347 0.59 6.52 -14.66
N SER A 348 1.41 6.32 -15.70
CA SER A 348 0.91 6.08 -17.06
C SER A 348 0.08 4.80 -17.14
N ALA A 349 0.51 3.72 -16.50
CA ALA A 349 -0.27 2.48 -16.42
C ALA A 349 -1.63 2.69 -15.73
N TYR A 350 -1.66 3.49 -14.66
CA TYR A 350 -2.91 3.82 -13.98
C TYR A 350 -3.84 4.67 -14.86
N LEU A 351 -3.30 5.67 -15.55
CA LEU A 351 -4.09 6.54 -16.43
C LEU A 351 -4.62 5.79 -17.65
N LEU A 352 -3.83 4.89 -18.24
CA LEU A 352 -4.27 4.01 -19.33
C LEU A 352 -5.41 3.08 -18.90
N LEU A 353 -5.43 2.66 -17.64
CA LEU A 353 -6.54 1.88 -17.09
C LEU A 353 -7.82 2.71 -16.92
N VAL A 354 -7.69 3.96 -16.44
CA VAL A 354 -8.85 4.81 -16.09
C VAL A 354 -9.41 5.57 -17.30
N ALA A 355 -8.58 5.91 -18.29
CA ALA A 355 -9.00 6.72 -19.45
C ALA A 355 -10.15 6.11 -20.27
N PRO A 356 -10.17 4.80 -20.59
CA PRO A 356 -11.30 4.18 -21.27
C PRO A 356 -12.61 4.30 -20.47
N ALA A 357 -12.54 4.22 -19.14
CA ALA A 357 -13.71 4.40 -18.31
C ALA A 357 -14.25 5.83 -18.36
N GLY A 358 -13.39 6.84 -18.48
CA GLY A 358 -13.83 8.24 -18.69
C GLY A 358 -14.61 8.43 -19.99
N LEU A 359 -14.18 7.74 -21.06
CA LEU A 359 -14.91 7.73 -22.33
C LEU A 359 -16.24 6.99 -22.24
N LEU A 360 -16.25 5.80 -21.63
CA LEU A 360 -17.44 4.95 -21.51
C LEU A 360 -18.52 5.55 -20.59
N THR A 361 -18.14 6.38 -19.63
CA THR A 361 -19.06 6.98 -18.64
C THR A 361 -19.49 8.40 -19.01
N GLY A 362 -18.96 8.96 -20.09
CA GLY A 362 -19.26 10.32 -20.54
C GLY A 362 -18.55 11.43 -19.75
N ALA A 363 -17.69 11.10 -18.78
CA ALA A 363 -16.87 12.05 -18.00
C ALA A 363 -15.79 12.75 -18.85
N GLY A 364 -15.56 12.24 -20.06
CA GLY A 364 -14.57 12.74 -20.99
C GLY A 364 -13.16 12.20 -20.69
N PRO A 365 -12.23 12.35 -21.65
CA PRO A 365 -10.90 11.76 -21.55
C PRO A 365 -9.94 12.52 -20.63
N VAL A 366 -10.35 13.67 -20.08
CA VAL A 366 -9.44 14.57 -19.34
C VAL A 366 -9.74 14.58 -17.83
N THR A 367 -11.00 14.81 -17.45
CA THR A 367 -11.37 15.03 -16.05
C THR A 367 -11.07 13.82 -15.16
N LEU A 368 -11.55 12.64 -15.57
CA LEU A 368 -11.38 11.42 -14.78
C LEU A 368 -9.90 11.01 -14.64
N PRO A 369 -9.07 11.02 -15.71
CA PRO A 369 -7.63 10.79 -15.58
C PRO A 369 -6.90 11.83 -14.71
N LEU A 370 -7.24 13.12 -14.81
CA LEU A 370 -6.61 14.15 -13.97
C LEU A 370 -6.96 13.97 -12.48
N LEU A 371 -8.22 13.67 -12.17
CA LEU A 371 -8.66 13.34 -10.82
C LEU A 371 -7.94 12.09 -10.31
N ALA A 372 -7.89 11.03 -11.11
CA ALA A 372 -7.21 9.80 -10.78
C ALA A 372 -5.70 10.01 -10.53
N ALA A 373 -5.02 10.80 -11.38
CA ALA A 373 -3.62 11.18 -11.21
C ALA A 373 -3.41 11.88 -9.86
N ALA A 374 -4.20 12.92 -9.57
CA ALA A 374 -4.09 13.69 -8.34
C ALA A 374 -4.28 12.79 -7.10
N LEU A 375 -5.34 11.96 -7.07
CA LEU A 375 -5.64 11.09 -5.93
C LEU A 375 -4.57 9.99 -5.75
N TRP A 376 -4.12 9.37 -6.83
CA TRP A 376 -3.12 8.30 -6.76
C TRP A 376 -1.77 8.84 -6.30
N THR A 377 -1.30 9.96 -6.85
CA THR A 377 -0.02 10.56 -6.42
C THR A 377 -0.09 11.10 -5.00
N ALA A 378 -1.24 11.62 -4.56
CA ALA A 378 -1.46 12.00 -3.17
C ALA A 378 -1.36 10.81 -2.21
N LEU A 379 -2.03 9.70 -2.53
CA LEU A 379 -1.96 8.45 -1.76
C LEU A 379 -0.54 7.87 -1.74
N LEU A 380 0.18 7.97 -2.86
CA LEU A 380 1.57 7.58 -2.94
C LEU A 380 2.43 8.36 -1.95
N LEU A 381 2.38 9.68 -1.99
CA LEU A 381 3.13 10.54 -1.07
C LEU A 381 2.78 10.23 0.41
N GLN A 382 1.50 10.04 0.70
CA GLN A 382 1.03 9.65 2.03
C GLN A 382 1.55 8.28 2.48
N ALA A 383 1.63 7.30 1.57
CA ALA A 383 2.20 6.00 1.87
C ALA A 383 3.68 6.08 2.28
N PHE A 384 4.40 7.09 1.78
CA PHE A 384 5.79 7.41 2.16
C PHE A 384 5.91 8.41 3.31
N GLY A 385 4.80 8.74 4.00
CA GLY A 385 4.80 9.61 5.18
C GLY A 385 4.76 11.11 4.86
N VAL A 386 4.67 11.50 3.59
CA VAL A 386 4.52 12.90 3.17
C VAL A 386 3.03 13.25 3.16
N ALA A 387 2.54 13.77 4.28
CA ALA A 387 1.09 13.91 4.49
C ALA A 387 0.52 15.30 4.16
N TRP A 388 1.24 16.38 4.50
CA TRP A 388 0.73 17.75 4.39
C TRP A 388 0.59 18.28 2.95
N PRO A 389 1.59 18.14 2.05
CA PRO A 389 1.45 18.64 0.69
C PRO A 389 0.24 18.02 -0.06
N PRO A 390 0.01 16.69 -0.01
CA PRO A 390 -1.21 16.09 -0.55
C PRO A 390 -2.49 16.65 0.04
N ALA A 391 -2.56 16.81 1.37
CA ALA A 391 -3.74 17.33 2.04
C ALA A 391 -4.05 18.76 1.60
N ALA A 392 -3.03 19.65 1.61
CA ALA A 392 -3.20 21.06 1.30
C ALA A 392 -3.61 21.29 -0.17
N LEU A 393 -2.94 20.63 -1.13
CA LEU A 393 -3.23 20.79 -2.55
C LEU A 393 -4.61 20.23 -2.90
N CYS A 394 -4.97 19.04 -2.41
CA CYS A 394 -6.28 18.46 -2.67
C CYS A 394 -7.40 19.25 -1.98
N LEU A 395 -7.19 19.76 -0.77
CA LEU A 395 -8.17 20.63 -0.10
C LEU A 395 -8.40 21.94 -0.87
N ALA A 396 -7.33 22.56 -1.36
CA ALA A 396 -7.46 23.77 -2.18
C ALA A 396 -8.27 23.49 -3.46
N ALA A 397 -8.02 22.37 -4.14
CA ALA A 397 -8.81 21.95 -5.30
C ALA A 397 -10.26 21.64 -4.93
N ALA A 398 -10.51 20.94 -3.83
CA ALA A 398 -11.86 20.63 -3.36
C ALA A 398 -12.64 21.89 -2.98
N ALA A 399 -12.00 22.84 -2.29
CA ALA A 399 -12.61 24.11 -1.90
C ALA A 399 -12.91 24.99 -3.12
N THR A 400 -11.99 25.10 -4.07
CA THR A 400 -12.19 25.89 -5.30
C THR A 400 -13.29 25.29 -6.18
N ALA A 401 -13.21 23.99 -6.49
CA ALA A 401 -14.24 23.32 -7.29
C ALA A 401 -15.60 23.29 -6.58
N GLY A 402 -15.61 23.09 -5.25
CA GLY A 402 -16.81 23.12 -4.42
C GLY A 402 -17.46 24.50 -4.36
N ALA A 403 -16.69 25.56 -4.17
CA ALA A 403 -17.20 26.93 -4.15
C ALA A 403 -17.79 27.35 -5.50
N VAL A 404 -17.11 27.03 -6.61
CA VAL A 404 -17.61 27.30 -7.96
C VAL A 404 -18.90 26.53 -8.24
N ALA A 405 -18.98 25.26 -7.84
CA ALA A 405 -20.18 24.45 -8.00
C ALA A 405 -21.33 24.89 -7.10
N TRP A 406 -21.06 25.44 -5.91
CA TRP A 406 -22.09 25.92 -4.98
C TRP A 406 -22.63 27.31 -5.34
N LEU A 407 -21.78 28.17 -5.91
CA LEU A 407 -22.14 29.54 -6.33
C LEU A 407 -22.59 29.63 -7.79
N ASP A 408 -22.70 28.49 -8.50
CA ASP A 408 -23.03 28.42 -9.93
C ASP A 408 -22.16 29.34 -10.82
N LEU A 409 -20.87 29.45 -10.49
CA LEU A 409 -19.95 30.34 -11.19
C LEU A 409 -19.40 29.71 -12.50
N PRO A 410 -19.13 30.51 -13.55
CA PRO A 410 -18.34 30.05 -14.68
C PRO A 410 -16.87 29.86 -14.27
N PRO A 411 -16.14 28.84 -14.79
CA PRO A 411 -16.55 27.86 -15.80
C PRO A 411 -17.01 26.55 -15.12
N GLY A 412 -18.29 26.48 -14.74
CA GLY A 412 -18.88 25.38 -13.96
C GLY A 412 -18.36 23.96 -14.29
N PRO A 413 -18.50 23.45 -15.52
CA PRO A 413 -18.03 22.09 -15.87
C PRO A 413 -16.50 21.95 -15.93
N ALA A 414 -15.78 22.99 -16.35
CA ALA A 414 -14.34 22.94 -16.53
C ALA A 414 -13.54 23.13 -15.21
N VAL A 415 -14.18 23.57 -14.13
CA VAL A 415 -13.47 23.85 -12.86
C VAL A 415 -12.76 22.62 -12.29
N LEU A 416 -13.35 21.43 -12.40
CA LEU A 416 -12.78 20.23 -11.83
C LEU A 416 -11.48 19.80 -12.53
N PRO A 417 -11.42 19.67 -13.87
CA PRO A 417 -10.15 19.40 -14.54
C PRO A 417 -9.14 20.56 -14.36
N LEU A 418 -9.59 21.82 -14.32
CA LEU A 418 -8.73 22.98 -14.07
C LEU A 418 -8.13 23.00 -12.66
N ALA A 419 -8.83 22.44 -11.67
CA ALA A 419 -8.32 22.31 -10.30
C ALA A 419 -7.44 21.05 -10.15
N CYS A 420 -7.85 19.92 -10.72
CA CYS A 420 -7.13 18.65 -10.59
C CYS A 420 -5.81 18.64 -11.39
N GLY A 421 -5.73 19.31 -12.54
CA GLY A 421 -4.52 19.36 -13.37
C GLY A 421 -3.29 19.92 -12.65
N PRO A 422 -3.36 21.17 -12.12
CA PRO A 422 -2.27 21.75 -11.34
C PRO A 422 -1.92 20.95 -10.09
N VAL A 423 -2.91 20.36 -9.41
CA VAL A 423 -2.68 19.48 -8.26
C VAL A 423 -1.91 18.22 -8.67
N ALA A 424 -2.32 17.54 -9.74
CA ALA A 424 -1.61 16.36 -10.25
C ALA A 424 -0.15 16.69 -10.60
N LEU A 425 0.10 17.81 -11.29
CA LEU A 425 1.46 18.27 -11.62
C LEU A 425 2.27 18.62 -10.37
N GLY A 426 1.68 19.37 -9.43
CA GLY A 426 2.33 19.76 -8.18
C GLY A 426 2.69 18.56 -7.30
N LEU A 427 1.79 17.56 -7.21
CA LEU A 427 2.04 16.32 -6.50
C LEU A 427 3.08 15.44 -7.18
N ALA A 428 3.08 15.37 -8.52
CA ALA A 428 4.10 14.65 -9.28
C ALA A 428 5.49 15.28 -9.07
N ALA A 429 5.59 16.62 -9.14
CA ALA A 429 6.83 17.33 -8.84
C ALA A 429 7.30 17.10 -7.39
N CYS A 430 6.37 17.10 -6.44
CA CYS A 430 6.64 16.79 -5.03
C CYS A 430 7.15 15.34 -4.86
N ALA A 431 6.52 14.37 -5.55
CA ALA A 431 6.93 12.97 -5.54
C ALA A 431 8.34 12.79 -6.13
N ILE A 432 8.64 13.39 -7.27
CA ILE A 432 9.98 13.34 -7.87
C ILE A 432 11.02 13.94 -6.92
N ARG A 433 10.73 15.10 -6.32
CA ARG A 433 11.66 15.81 -5.43
C ARG A 433 11.92 15.06 -4.13
N LEU A 434 10.90 14.46 -3.52
CA LEU A 434 10.99 13.83 -2.20
C LEU A 434 11.35 12.35 -2.28
N LEU A 435 10.79 11.62 -3.25
CA LEU A 435 11.00 10.17 -3.40
C LEU A 435 12.18 9.85 -4.33
N GLY A 436 12.69 10.83 -5.07
CA GLY A 436 13.92 10.71 -5.86
C GLY A 436 15.21 10.95 -5.06
N ARG A 437 15.11 11.16 -3.74
CA ARG A 437 16.27 11.35 -2.85
C ARG A 437 16.60 10.05 -2.12
N PRO A 438 17.86 9.58 -2.15
CA PRO A 438 18.26 8.36 -1.46
C PRO A 438 18.29 8.52 0.07
N SER A 439 18.44 9.76 0.56
CA SER A 439 18.36 10.07 1.98
C SER A 439 17.71 11.44 2.22
N PRO A 440 17.16 11.70 3.42
CA PRO A 440 16.61 13.01 3.78
C PRO A 440 17.65 14.15 3.74
N HIS A 441 18.93 13.80 3.85
CA HIS A 441 20.07 14.74 3.90
C HIS A 441 20.75 14.95 2.55
N ALA A 442 20.25 14.30 1.48
CA ALA A 442 20.78 14.39 0.12
C ALA A 442 20.20 15.55 -0.71
#